data_AF-A0AAX6RSX6-F1
#
_entry.id   AF-A0AAX6RSX6-F1
#
_cell.length_a   1.000
_cell.length_b   1.000
_cell.length_c   1.000
_cell.angle_alpha   90.00
_cell.angle_beta   90.00
_cell.angle_gamma   90.00
#
_symmetry.space_group_name_H-M   'P 1'
#
loop_
_entity.id
_entity.type
_entity.pdbx_description
1 polymer ?
#
loop_
_entity_poly.entity_id
_entity_poly.type
_entity_poly.pdbx_seq_one_letter_code
_entity_poly.pdbx_strand_id
1 'polypeptide(L)'
;MGCIQSITCKARIRRENIVVYDVCATIDQCPTRIEETSPIVLRYKTPYFKASARVVMPPIPRHETWVVGWIQACNQMEFFNTYSDLGILLKKSTETCFHPPPHPTWPLSHPTFIWVAATWLHIRESLASYLHSKSRTAQLIRKQQNRRPSESSSALCLEDCTMLLLTTGGAALGIELSAEGCPQPPLPAASQLRSSWELPDLREGRVKAISDSDGVSYPWYGNTTETVTLIGPTNKISRFSVSMNDNFYPSVTWAVPVSDSNVPLLTRIKRDQSFTTWLVAMNTTTKEKIILQTIKWRMRVDIEVDPLQLLGQRARLVGRTQQEQPRILSRMEPIPPNALVKPNANDAQVLMWRPKRGPPLVVIPPK
;
A
#
# COMPACT_ATOMS: atom_id res chain seq x y z
N MET A 1 -64.15 -34.80 8.49
CA MET A 1 -62.93 -34.59 9.30
C MET A 1 -61.78 -34.24 8.37
N GLY A 2 -61.48 -32.94 8.27
CA GLY A 2 -60.34 -32.46 7.50
C GLY A 2 -59.14 -32.26 8.41
N CYS A 3 -57.98 -32.78 8.01
CA CYS A 3 -56.69 -32.17 8.30
C CYS A 3 -55.61 -32.87 7.45
N ILE A 4 -55.49 -32.50 6.17
CA ILE A 4 -54.23 -32.68 5.46
C ILE A 4 -53.34 -31.57 6.00
N GLN A 5 -52.63 -31.86 7.10
CA GLN A 5 -51.51 -31.03 7.53
C GLN A 5 -50.43 -31.17 6.44
N SER A 6 -50.50 -30.28 5.45
CA SER A 6 -49.37 -29.99 4.58
C SER A 6 -48.27 -29.46 5.47
N ILE A 7 -47.41 -30.36 5.94
CA ILE A 7 -46.05 -30.02 6.33
C ILE A 7 -45.38 -29.57 5.03
N THR A 8 -45.65 -28.32 4.64
CA THR A 8 -44.83 -27.65 3.63
C THR A 8 -43.49 -27.42 4.31
N CYS A 9 -42.64 -28.45 4.32
CA CYS A 9 -41.22 -28.30 4.57
C CYS A 9 -40.73 -27.26 3.57
N LYS A 10 -40.69 -25.98 3.97
CA LYS A 10 -40.09 -24.94 3.14
C LYS A 10 -38.66 -25.41 2.86
N ALA A 11 -38.36 -25.63 1.59
CA ALA A 11 -37.13 -26.25 1.16
C ALA A 11 -35.92 -25.44 1.66
N ARG A 12 -34.93 -26.14 2.25
CA ARG A 12 -33.64 -25.56 2.61
C ARG A 12 -33.03 -24.89 1.38
N ILE A 13 -32.49 -23.67 1.54
CA ILE A 13 -31.81 -22.96 0.46
C ILE A 13 -30.55 -23.74 0.06
N ARG A 14 -30.39 -24.01 -1.23
CA ARG A 14 -29.21 -24.68 -1.80
C ARG A 14 -28.67 -23.90 -3.00
N ARG A 15 -27.47 -24.27 -3.46
CA ARG A 15 -26.77 -23.58 -4.57
C ARG A 15 -27.62 -23.51 -5.83
N GLU A 16 -28.33 -24.58 -6.16
CA GLU A 16 -29.20 -24.71 -7.32
C GLU A 16 -30.42 -23.78 -7.28
N ASN A 17 -30.78 -23.26 -6.11
CA ASN A 17 -31.90 -22.34 -5.95
C ASN A 17 -31.47 -20.86 -6.10
N ILE A 18 -30.17 -20.58 -6.17
CA ILE A 18 -29.62 -19.23 -6.25
C ILE A 18 -29.08 -18.98 -7.66
N VAL A 19 -29.63 -17.97 -8.32
CA VAL A 19 -29.23 -17.61 -9.69
C VAL A 19 -28.35 -16.38 -9.65
N VAL A 20 -27.17 -16.47 -10.26
CA VAL A 20 -26.31 -15.33 -10.57
C VAL A 20 -26.33 -15.15 -12.08
N TYR A 21 -26.76 -13.98 -12.56
CA TYR A 21 -27.06 -13.80 -13.99
C TYR A 21 -26.37 -12.59 -14.63
N ASP A 22 -25.56 -11.85 -13.87
CA ASP A 22 -24.75 -10.75 -14.38
C ASP A 22 -23.59 -10.53 -13.45
N VAL A 23 -22.47 -11.20 -13.72
CA VAL A 23 -21.21 -11.01 -12.98
C VAL A 23 -20.27 -10.23 -13.87
N CYS A 24 -19.78 -9.11 -13.35
CA CYS A 24 -18.73 -8.33 -13.98
C CYS A 24 -17.54 -8.21 -13.02
N ALA A 25 -16.33 -8.28 -13.57
CA ALA A 25 -15.10 -8.00 -12.86
C ALA A 25 -14.15 -7.29 -13.81
N THR A 26 -13.62 -6.13 -13.40
CA THR A 26 -12.69 -5.34 -14.22
C THR A 26 -11.64 -4.67 -13.36
N ILE A 27 -10.51 -4.31 -13.98
CA ILE A 27 -9.59 -3.31 -13.43
C ILE A 27 -9.61 -2.11 -14.37
N ASP A 28 -9.76 -0.91 -13.82
CA ASP A 28 -9.76 0.33 -14.61
C ASP A 28 -8.51 0.39 -15.51
N GLN A 29 -8.69 0.80 -16.78
CA GLN A 29 -7.61 0.81 -17.78
C GLN A 29 -6.67 2.04 -17.67
N CYS A 30 -6.73 2.77 -16.56
CA CYS A 30 -5.81 3.86 -16.28
C CYS A 30 -4.49 3.32 -15.68
N PRO A 31 -3.37 4.03 -15.81
CA PRO A 31 -2.14 3.68 -15.12
C PRO A 31 -2.21 4.01 -13.62
N THR A 32 -1.27 3.45 -12.86
CA THR A 32 -1.04 3.88 -11.46
C THR A 32 -0.64 5.36 -11.45
N ARG A 33 -1.34 6.16 -10.66
CA ARG A 33 -1.07 7.59 -10.52
C ARG A 33 -0.06 7.83 -9.40
N ILE A 34 1.02 8.54 -9.70
CA ILE A 34 2.02 8.97 -8.72
C ILE A 34 1.62 10.35 -8.19
N GLU A 35 1.72 10.52 -6.88
CA GLU A 35 1.38 11.76 -6.17
C GLU A 35 2.58 12.22 -5.33
N GLU A 36 3.39 13.08 -5.95
CA GLU A 36 4.65 13.58 -5.41
C GLU A 36 4.50 15.00 -4.85
N THR A 37 3.61 15.18 -3.87
CA THR A 37 3.30 16.50 -3.29
C THR A 37 3.85 16.70 -1.89
N SER A 38 4.28 15.63 -1.22
CA SER A 38 4.76 15.67 0.16
C SER A 38 6.28 15.57 0.22
N PRO A 39 6.96 16.42 1.02
CA PRO A 39 8.41 16.33 1.20
C PRO A 39 8.84 15.13 2.07
N ILE A 40 7.90 14.37 2.66
CA ILE A 40 8.18 13.27 3.59
C ILE A 40 7.83 11.91 2.99
N VAL A 41 6.77 11.84 2.17
CA VAL A 41 6.29 10.58 1.59
C VAL A 41 5.97 10.70 0.11
N LEU A 42 6.18 9.60 -0.62
CA LEU A 42 5.58 9.35 -1.91
C LEU A 42 4.23 8.66 -1.72
N ARG A 43 3.20 9.15 -2.40
CA ARG A 43 1.92 8.44 -2.53
C ARG A 43 1.75 7.94 -3.96
N TYR A 44 1.08 6.80 -4.09
CA TYR A 44 0.62 6.35 -5.40
C TYR A 44 -0.74 5.71 -5.27
N LYS A 45 -1.55 5.85 -6.31
CA LYS A 45 -2.89 5.29 -6.38
C LYS A 45 -2.99 4.32 -7.55
N THR A 46 -3.21 3.06 -7.24
CA THR A 46 -3.46 2.04 -8.29
C THR A 46 -4.85 2.18 -8.89
N PRO A 47 -5.08 1.65 -10.11
CA PRO A 47 -6.41 1.58 -10.71
C PRO A 47 -7.35 0.74 -9.84
N TYR A 48 -8.66 1.02 -9.91
CA TYR A 48 -9.64 0.26 -9.14
C TYR A 48 -9.86 -1.11 -9.76
N PHE A 49 -9.76 -2.16 -8.94
CA PHE A 49 -10.48 -3.40 -9.17
C PHE A 49 -11.95 -3.19 -8.80
N LYS A 50 -12.85 -3.63 -9.67
CA LYS A 50 -14.29 -3.54 -9.49
C LYS A 50 -14.91 -4.90 -9.75
N ALA A 51 -15.81 -5.33 -8.87
CA ALA A 51 -16.62 -6.51 -9.09
C ALA A 51 -18.07 -6.20 -8.76
N SER A 52 -18.99 -6.73 -9.57
CA SER A 52 -20.43 -6.61 -9.34
C SER A 52 -21.16 -7.88 -9.75
N ALA A 53 -22.27 -8.15 -9.08
CA ALA A 53 -23.10 -9.29 -9.35
C ALA A 53 -24.59 -8.97 -9.15
N ARG A 54 -25.44 -9.42 -10.06
CA ARG A 54 -26.89 -9.50 -9.84
C ARG A 54 -27.29 -10.90 -9.43
N VAL A 55 -28.03 -11.00 -8.33
CA VAL A 55 -28.39 -12.27 -7.69
C VAL A 55 -29.91 -12.35 -7.54
N VAL A 56 -30.46 -13.53 -7.82
CA VAL A 56 -31.82 -13.93 -7.46
C VAL A 56 -31.73 -14.96 -6.35
N MET A 57 -32.25 -14.60 -5.18
CA MET A 57 -32.41 -15.51 -4.05
C MET A 57 -33.84 -16.08 -4.02
N PRO A 58 -34.00 -17.36 -3.65
CA PRO A 58 -35.32 -17.95 -3.43
C PRO A 58 -36.00 -17.31 -2.21
N PRO A 59 -37.31 -17.55 -1.99
CA PRO A 59 -37.96 -17.15 -0.75
C PRO A 59 -37.24 -17.71 0.48
N ILE A 60 -36.95 -16.85 1.46
CA ILE A 60 -36.19 -17.20 2.66
C ILE A 60 -37.13 -17.82 3.71
N PRO A 61 -36.83 -19.01 4.28
CA PRO A 61 -37.61 -19.61 5.34
C PRO A 61 -37.71 -18.75 6.60
N ARG A 62 -38.70 -19.03 7.46
CA ARG A 62 -38.84 -18.31 8.73
C ARG A 62 -37.62 -18.58 9.61
N HIS A 63 -37.19 -17.57 10.36
CA HIS A 63 -36.04 -17.65 11.29
C HIS A 63 -34.68 -17.89 10.61
N GLU A 64 -34.60 -17.75 9.29
CA GLU A 64 -33.33 -17.73 8.58
C GLU A 64 -32.97 -16.29 8.20
N THR A 65 -31.69 -15.96 8.37
CA THR A 65 -31.11 -14.71 7.87
C THR A 65 -29.91 -15.08 7.01
N TRP A 66 -29.91 -14.58 5.77
CA TRP A 66 -28.86 -14.82 4.80
C TRP A 66 -28.18 -13.50 4.45
N VAL A 67 -26.85 -13.50 4.41
CA VAL A 67 -26.06 -12.39 3.88
C VAL A 67 -25.43 -12.85 2.59
N VAL A 68 -25.64 -12.08 1.52
CA VAL A 68 -25.02 -12.33 0.22
C VAL A 68 -24.06 -11.19 -0.07
N GLY A 69 -22.80 -11.50 -0.36
CA GLY A 69 -21.81 -10.46 -0.61
C GLY A 69 -20.42 -10.97 -0.96
N TRP A 70 -19.46 -10.04 -0.95
CA TRP A 70 -18.08 -10.30 -1.37
C TRP A 70 -17.16 -10.61 -0.19
N ILE A 71 -16.40 -11.69 -0.33
CA ILE A 71 -15.26 -12.05 0.54
C ILE A 71 -14.00 -11.94 -0.31
N GLN A 72 -12.94 -11.33 0.21
CA GLN A 72 -11.65 -11.22 -0.47
C GLN A 72 -10.53 -11.71 0.43
N ALA A 73 -9.49 -12.28 -0.16
CA ALA A 73 -8.27 -12.65 0.55
C ALA A 73 -7.04 -12.43 -0.32
N CYS A 74 -5.95 -12.02 0.33
CA CYS A 74 -4.62 -11.92 -0.27
C CYS A 74 -3.98 -13.31 -0.31
N ASN A 75 -3.56 -13.77 -1.49
CA ASN A 75 -2.91 -15.07 -1.70
C ASN A 75 -1.39 -14.99 -1.82
N GLN A 76 -0.88 -13.84 -2.24
CA GLN A 76 0.55 -13.57 -2.38
C GLN A 76 0.76 -12.08 -2.20
N MET A 77 1.84 -11.72 -1.49
CA MET A 77 2.26 -10.34 -1.35
C MET A 77 3.78 -10.20 -1.41
N GLU A 78 4.22 -9.40 -2.38
CA GLU A 78 5.53 -8.77 -2.41
C GLU A 78 5.33 -7.26 -2.37
N PHE A 79 5.95 -6.58 -1.42
CA PHE A 79 5.95 -5.13 -1.37
C PHE A 79 7.27 -4.65 -0.78
N PHE A 80 8.18 -4.23 -1.66
CA PHE A 80 9.54 -3.80 -1.34
C PHE A 80 9.73 -2.33 -1.67
N ASN A 81 10.45 -1.63 -0.79
CA ASN A 81 11.00 -0.30 -1.05
C ASN A 81 12.51 -0.37 -0.94
N THR A 82 13.22 0.08 -1.96
CA THR A 82 14.69 0.07 -2.03
C THR A 82 15.22 1.47 -1.78
N TYR A 83 16.32 1.57 -1.05
CA TYR A 83 16.95 2.84 -0.71
C TYR A 83 18.42 2.84 -1.15
N SER A 84 18.90 4.00 -1.59
CA SER A 84 20.31 4.24 -1.92
C SER A 84 21.17 4.39 -0.66
N ASP A 85 22.47 4.23 -0.84
CA ASP A 85 23.52 4.55 0.12
C ASP A 85 24.08 5.98 -0.02
N LEU A 86 23.62 6.73 -1.03
CA LEU A 86 24.10 8.08 -1.37
C LEU A 86 24.06 9.06 -0.18
N GLY A 87 23.05 8.99 0.70
CA GLY A 87 22.99 9.82 1.91
C GLY A 87 23.70 9.27 3.15
N ILE A 88 24.12 8.00 3.14
CA ILE A 88 24.97 7.45 4.21
C ILE A 88 26.44 7.86 3.98
N LEU A 89 26.84 8.04 2.72
CA LEU A 89 28.17 8.53 2.35
C LEU A 89 28.37 10.03 2.65
N LEU A 90 27.35 10.86 2.46
CA LEU A 90 27.44 12.31 2.74
C LEU A 90 27.62 12.64 4.24
N LYS A 91 27.19 11.75 5.15
CA LYS A 91 27.51 11.88 6.59
C LYS A 91 28.95 11.49 6.92
N LYS A 92 29.56 10.59 6.14
CA LYS A 92 30.95 10.17 6.36
C LYS A 92 31.98 11.20 5.87
N SER A 93 31.62 12.03 4.89
CA SER A 93 32.52 13.08 4.38
C SER A 93 32.57 14.34 5.26
N THR A 94 31.68 14.49 6.24
CA THR A 94 31.69 15.61 7.19
C THR A 94 32.27 15.25 8.57
N GLU A 95 32.63 13.98 8.80
CA GLU A 95 33.31 13.51 10.02
C GLU A 95 34.80 13.19 9.78
N THR A 96 35.42 13.71 8.73
CA THR A 96 36.88 13.69 8.58
C THR A 96 37.51 14.85 9.35
N CYS A 97 37.96 14.53 10.57
CA CYS A 97 39.09 15.12 11.29
C CYS A 97 39.28 16.65 11.20
N PHE A 98 38.48 17.41 11.95
CA PHE A 98 38.99 18.65 12.55
C PHE A 98 39.58 18.30 13.92
N HIS A 99 40.90 18.05 13.96
CA HIS A 99 41.63 18.23 15.21
C HIS A 99 41.52 19.71 15.61
N PRO A 100 41.15 20.03 16.86
CA PRO A 100 41.22 21.41 17.31
C PRO A 100 42.70 21.83 17.32
N PRO A 101 43.06 23.01 16.79
CA PRO A 101 44.42 23.52 16.94
C PRO A 101 44.68 23.78 18.44
N PRO A 102 45.94 23.70 18.90
CA PRO A 102 46.26 23.95 20.29
C PRO A 102 45.92 25.39 20.66
N HIS A 103 45.30 25.56 21.82
CA HIS A 103 44.89 26.83 22.39
C HIS A 103 46.01 27.88 22.41
N PRO A 104 45.78 29.11 21.92
CA PRO A 104 46.53 30.27 22.39
C PRO A 104 45.81 30.88 23.59
N THR A 105 46.50 30.89 24.73
CA THR A 105 46.12 31.64 25.93
C THR A 105 46.32 33.14 25.70
N TRP A 106 45.25 33.93 25.57
CA TRP A 106 45.28 35.41 25.72
C TRP A 106 43.95 35.94 26.28
N PRO A 107 43.97 37.10 26.98
CA PRO A 107 43.12 37.35 28.14
C PRO A 107 41.76 37.98 27.82
N LEU A 108 40.84 37.78 28.77
CA LEU A 108 39.52 38.37 28.85
C LEU A 108 39.58 39.90 28.94
N SER A 109 39.32 40.57 27.84
CA SER A 109 38.62 41.86 27.84
C SER A 109 38.24 42.22 26.39
N HIS A 110 36.98 42.03 25.99
CA HIS A 110 36.23 42.93 25.09
C HIS A 110 34.79 42.45 24.80
N PRO A 111 33.85 43.37 24.50
CA PRO A 111 32.41 43.12 24.57
C PRO A 111 31.87 42.61 23.22
N THR A 112 31.90 41.30 22.99
CA THR A 112 31.25 40.70 21.81
C THR A 112 30.43 39.45 22.12
N PHE A 113 30.45 38.98 23.38
CA PHE A 113 29.65 37.82 23.80
C PHE A 113 28.17 38.12 24.09
N ILE A 114 27.76 39.39 24.18
CA ILE A 114 26.38 39.77 24.47
C ILE A 114 25.49 39.77 23.20
N TRP A 115 26.08 39.84 21.99
CA TRP A 115 25.30 39.87 20.74
C TRP A 115 24.85 38.49 20.26
N VAL A 116 25.68 37.45 20.39
CA VAL A 116 25.37 36.09 19.87
C VAL A 116 24.28 35.38 20.69
N ALA A 117 24.20 35.65 22.00
CA ALA A 117 23.13 35.13 22.86
C ALA A 117 21.77 35.81 22.61
N ALA A 118 21.76 37.10 22.27
CA ALA A 118 20.53 37.85 21.98
C ALA A 118 19.89 37.42 20.64
N THR A 119 20.68 37.06 19.63
CA THR A 119 20.16 36.58 18.33
C THR A 119 19.51 35.20 18.43
N TRP A 120 20.02 34.33 19.32
CA TRP A 120 19.46 32.99 19.53
C TRP A 120 18.13 33.01 20.30
N LEU A 121 17.94 33.96 21.22
CA LEU A 121 16.69 34.08 21.98
C LEU A 121 15.55 34.64 21.11
N HIS A 122 15.84 35.57 20.20
CA HIS A 122 14.85 36.17 19.30
C HIS A 122 14.35 35.22 18.19
N ILE A 123 15.21 34.29 17.76
CA ILE A 123 14.84 33.21 16.82
C ILE A 123 13.89 32.20 17.50
N ARG A 124 14.08 31.92 18.79
CA ARG A 124 13.23 30.98 19.55
C ARG A 124 11.82 31.53 19.77
N GLU A 125 11.68 32.82 20.07
CA GLU A 125 10.37 33.46 20.25
C GLU A 125 9.61 33.63 18.92
N SER A 126 10.32 33.91 17.82
CA SER A 126 9.73 33.96 16.47
C SER A 126 9.20 32.60 16.00
N LEU A 127 9.88 31.49 16.33
CA LEU A 127 9.44 30.13 16.02
C LEU A 127 8.20 29.70 16.83
N ALA A 128 8.09 30.13 18.09
CA ALA A 128 6.93 29.85 18.93
C ALA A 128 5.66 30.57 18.43
N SER A 129 5.80 31.83 18.00
CA SER A 129 4.69 32.61 17.41
C SER A 129 4.22 32.04 16.06
N TYR A 130 5.15 31.54 15.23
CA TYR A 130 4.86 30.87 13.96
C TYR A 130 4.08 29.54 14.14
N LEU A 131 4.42 28.77 15.17
CA LEU A 131 3.74 27.50 15.48
C LEU A 131 2.32 27.73 16.03
N HIS A 132 2.08 28.83 16.77
CA HIS A 132 0.75 29.14 17.29
C HIS A 132 -0.19 29.69 16.20
N SER A 133 0.33 30.41 15.21
CA SER A 133 -0.41 30.87 14.02
C SER A 133 -0.95 29.71 13.16
N LYS A 134 -0.14 28.66 12.92
CA LYS A 134 -0.56 27.49 12.13
C LYS A 134 -1.70 26.69 12.75
N SER A 135 -1.84 26.70 14.08
CA SER A 135 -2.96 26.02 14.76
C SER A 135 -4.31 26.71 14.52
N ARG A 136 -4.34 28.04 14.29
CA ARG A 136 -5.56 28.78 13.96
C ARG A 136 -5.90 28.69 12.47
N THR A 137 -4.90 28.65 11.58
CA THR A 137 -5.12 28.47 10.13
C THR A 137 -5.68 27.07 9.80
N ALA A 138 -5.27 26.04 10.55
CA ALA A 138 -5.81 24.68 10.40
C ALA A 138 -7.30 24.57 10.77
N GLN A 139 -7.80 25.41 11.69
CA GLN A 139 -9.23 25.47 12.02
C GLN A 139 -10.06 26.28 11.00
N LEU A 140 -9.46 27.25 10.31
CA LEU A 140 -10.14 28.04 9.26
C LEU A 140 -10.26 27.28 7.92
N ILE A 141 -9.27 26.45 7.58
CA ILE A 141 -9.27 25.64 6.34
C ILE A 141 -10.37 24.56 6.37
N ARG A 142 -10.72 24.05 7.55
CA ARG A 142 -11.82 23.09 7.74
C ARG A 142 -13.22 23.69 7.46
N LYS A 143 -13.35 25.02 7.36
CA LYS A 143 -14.60 25.72 7.01
C LYS A 143 -14.72 26.10 5.53
N GLN A 144 -13.67 25.99 4.71
CA GLN A 144 -13.70 26.38 3.29
C GLN A 144 -13.80 25.22 2.28
N GLN A 145 -13.71 23.97 2.72
CA GLN A 145 -13.86 22.79 1.84
C GLN A 145 -15.29 22.52 1.32
N ASN A 146 -16.22 23.48 1.46
CA ASN A 146 -17.61 23.34 1.02
C ASN A 146 -18.01 24.23 -0.17
N ARG A 147 -17.06 24.68 -1.01
CA ARG A 147 -17.37 25.36 -2.27
C ARG A 147 -16.52 24.83 -3.44
N ARG A 148 -17.20 24.49 -4.54
CA ARG A 148 -16.64 24.03 -5.82
C ARG A 148 -15.75 25.11 -6.46
N PRO A 149 -14.70 24.75 -7.22
CA PRO A 149 -14.03 25.68 -8.11
C PRO A 149 -14.34 25.42 -9.59
N SER A 150 -14.52 26.52 -10.33
CA SER A 150 -14.61 26.61 -11.79
C SER A 150 -13.36 27.32 -12.35
N GLU A 151 -12.80 26.69 -13.38
CA GLU A 151 -12.18 27.22 -14.62
C GLU A 151 -10.98 28.20 -14.69
N SER A 152 -10.18 27.89 -15.74
CA SER A 152 -9.24 28.69 -16.56
C SER A 152 -7.80 28.89 -16.03
N SER A 153 -6.80 28.24 -16.67
CA SER A 153 -5.91 28.71 -17.77
C SER A 153 -4.94 29.82 -17.31
N SER A 154 -3.63 29.81 -17.60
CA SER A 154 -2.98 29.62 -18.89
C SER A 154 -1.46 29.38 -18.77
N ALA A 155 -0.88 28.89 -19.88
CA ALA A 155 0.51 28.53 -20.17
C ALA A 155 1.56 29.65 -20.09
N LEU A 156 2.85 29.28 -20.10
CA LEU A 156 3.92 29.88 -20.93
C LEU A 156 5.17 28.97 -20.97
N CYS A 157 5.76 28.87 -22.16
CA CYS A 157 6.91 28.05 -22.58
C CYS A 157 8.26 28.81 -22.51
N LEU A 158 9.31 28.13 -23.02
CA LEU A 158 10.70 28.53 -23.42
C LEU A 158 11.79 28.20 -22.40
N GLU A 159 13.00 27.76 -22.76
CA GLU A 159 13.61 27.15 -23.96
C GLU A 159 15.03 26.71 -23.55
N ASP A 160 15.55 25.67 -24.22
CA ASP A 160 16.95 25.35 -24.57
C ASP A 160 18.13 25.48 -23.59
N CYS A 161 18.86 24.37 -23.43
CA CYS A 161 20.32 24.35 -23.64
C CYS A 161 20.85 22.94 -23.93
N THR A 162 21.58 22.86 -25.04
CA THR A 162 22.13 21.65 -25.66
C THR A 162 23.53 21.32 -25.14
N MET A 163 23.82 20.01 -25.17
CA MET A 163 25.07 19.28 -24.95
C MET A 163 26.39 19.93 -25.40
N LEU A 164 27.46 19.61 -24.67
CA LEU A 164 28.80 19.44 -25.25
C LEU A 164 29.50 18.19 -24.67
N LEU A 165 29.77 17.23 -25.56
CA LEU A 165 30.66 16.08 -25.38
C LEU A 165 32.10 16.51 -25.62
N LEU A 166 33.04 16.05 -24.79
CA LEU A 166 34.46 15.99 -25.13
C LEU A 166 34.98 14.58 -24.87
N THR A 167 35.42 13.96 -25.96
CA THR A 167 36.13 12.69 -26.04
C THR A 167 37.64 12.97 -26.00
N THR A 168 38.38 12.21 -25.20
CA THR A 168 39.79 11.90 -25.48
C THR A 168 40.09 10.47 -25.03
N GLY A 169 40.62 9.68 -25.96
CA GLY A 169 41.07 8.32 -25.75
C GLY A 169 42.49 8.25 -25.18
N GLY A 170 42.80 7.10 -24.60
CA GLY A 170 44.15 6.76 -24.14
C GLY A 170 44.16 5.33 -23.60
N ALA A 171 44.62 4.39 -24.43
CA ALA A 171 44.83 3.00 -24.07
C ALA A 171 46.07 2.84 -23.17
N ALA A 172 46.00 1.93 -22.19
CA ALA A 172 47.20 1.30 -21.63
C ALA A 172 46.89 -0.05 -20.98
N LEU A 173 47.41 -1.09 -21.63
CA LEU A 173 47.99 -2.34 -21.13
C LEU A 173 47.39 -3.06 -19.92
N GLY A 174 46.93 -4.28 -20.21
CA GLY A 174 46.65 -5.32 -19.24
C GLY A 174 47.93 -5.93 -18.65
N ILE A 175 47.78 -6.35 -17.39
CA ILE A 175 48.64 -7.32 -16.72
C ILE A 175 47.68 -8.37 -16.13
N GLU A 176 47.63 -9.53 -16.76
CA GLU A 176 46.97 -10.73 -16.24
C GLU A 176 47.87 -11.36 -15.18
N LEU A 177 47.44 -11.33 -13.93
CA LEU A 177 48.01 -12.16 -12.86
C LEU A 177 46.99 -13.26 -12.55
N SER A 178 47.31 -14.47 -13.01
CA SER A 178 46.61 -15.71 -12.65
C SER A 178 46.93 -16.06 -11.20
N ALA A 179 45.93 -16.09 -10.34
CA ALA A 179 46.01 -16.67 -9.00
C ALA A 179 45.00 -17.82 -8.92
N GLU A 180 45.53 -19.04 -8.87
CA GLU A 180 44.75 -20.25 -8.65
C GLU A 180 44.14 -20.28 -7.24
N GLY A 181 42.86 -20.66 -7.16
CA GLY A 181 42.37 -21.67 -6.24
C GLY A 181 42.32 -21.36 -4.74
N CYS A 182 41.31 -20.62 -4.28
CA CYS A 182 40.75 -20.80 -2.94
C CYS A 182 39.21 -20.75 -3.04
N PRO A 183 38.45 -21.72 -2.50
CA PRO A 183 37.01 -21.74 -2.63
C PRO A 183 36.41 -20.56 -1.85
N GLN A 184 36.01 -19.53 -2.60
CA GLN A 184 35.27 -18.40 -2.06
C GLN A 184 33.91 -18.91 -1.56
N PRO A 185 33.52 -18.64 -0.31
CA PRO A 185 32.13 -18.84 0.10
C PRO A 185 31.23 -18.01 -0.84
N PRO A 186 30.00 -18.46 -1.14
CA PRO A 186 29.13 -17.73 -2.06
C PRO A 186 29.02 -16.27 -1.59
N LEU A 187 29.45 -15.35 -2.46
CA LEU A 187 29.32 -13.92 -2.25
C LEU A 187 27.87 -13.64 -1.84
N PRO A 188 27.60 -12.99 -0.69
CA PRO A 188 26.24 -12.65 -0.33
C PRO A 188 25.68 -11.78 -1.45
N ALA A 189 24.53 -12.19 -2.00
CA ALA A 189 23.78 -11.41 -2.98
C ALA A 189 23.77 -9.95 -2.53
N ALA A 190 24.25 -9.04 -3.39
CA ALA A 190 24.48 -7.63 -3.08
C ALA A 190 23.38 -7.09 -2.15
N SER A 191 23.73 -6.85 -0.88
CA SER A 191 22.77 -6.55 0.18
C SER A 191 22.20 -5.14 -0.02
N GLN A 192 21.10 -5.04 -0.78
CA GLN A 192 20.38 -3.79 -0.98
C GLN A 192 19.70 -3.35 0.32
N LEU A 193 19.81 -2.06 0.66
CA LEU A 193 19.06 -1.42 1.74
C LEU A 193 17.57 -1.41 1.36
N ARG A 194 16.74 -2.15 2.09
CA ARG A 194 15.32 -2.27 1.73
C ARG A 194 14.40 -2.32 2.93
N SER A 195 13.21 -1.73 2.79
CA SER A 195 12.06 -2.04 3.62
C SER A 195 11.07 -2.91 2.86
N SER A 196 10.23 -3.64 3.60
CA SER A 196 9.18 -4.44 2.99
C SER A 196 7.96 -4.55 3.89
N TRP A 197 6.78 -4.41 3.30
CA TRP A 197 5.56 -4.85 3.93
C TRP A 197 5.38 -6.34 3.67
N GLU A 198 5.10 -7.10 4.72
CA GLU A 198 5.06 -8.56 4.66
C GLU A 198 3.85 -9.10 5.43
N LEU A 199 3.35 -10.25 4.97
CA LEU A 199 2.39 -11.08 5.69
C LEU A 199 3.14 -12.35 6.12
N PRO A 200 3.70 -12.43 7.34
CA PRO A 200 4.63 -13.50 7.72
C PRO A 200 4.06 -14.91 7.54
N ASP A 201 2.82 -15.13 7.98
CA ASP A 201 2.15 -16.43 7.86
C ASP A 201 1.93 -16.86 6.41
N LEU A 202 1.64 -15.90 5.52
CA LEU A 202 1.46 -16.15 4.10
C LEU A 202 2.80 -16.43 3.41
N ARG A 203 3.83 -15.63 3.73
CA ARG A 203 5.18 -15.76 3.19
C ARG A 203 5.82 -17.09 3.59
N GLU A 204 5.62 -17.52 4.83
CA GLU A 204 6.20 -18.75 5.39
C GLU A 204 5.36 -19.99 5.05
N GLY A 205 4.28 -19.82 4.28
CA GLY A 205 3.43 -20.92 3.83
C GLY A 205 2.59 -21.56 4.95
N ARG A 206 2.51 -20.93 6.13
CA ARG A 206 1.64 -21.39 7.23
C ARG A 206 0.16 -21.29 6.85
N VAL A 207 -0.20 -20.32 6.01
CA VAL A 207 -1.55 -20.13 5.50
C VAL A 207 -1.53 -19.93 3.99
N LYS A 208 -2.64 -20.29 3.33
CA LYS A 208 -2.80 -20.14 1.86
C LYS A 208 -3.34 -18.78 1.44
N ALA A 209 -3.95 -18.06 2.38
CA ALA A 209 -4.52 -16.74 2.15
C ALA A 209 -4.72 -16.03 3.49
N ILE A 210 -4.72 -14.70 3.47
CA ILE A 210 -5.10 -13.85 4.61
C ILE A 210 -6.35 -13.07 4.24
N SER A 211 -7.32 -12.99 5.16
CA SER A 211 -8.57 -12.24 4.96
C SER A 211 -8.28 -10.79 4.59
N ASP A 212 -9.04 -10.23 3.66
CA ASP A 212 -8.98 -8.81 3.30
C ASP A 212 -10.28 -8.09 3.72
N SER A 213 -10.81 -8.48 4.87
CA SER A 213 -12.02 -7.91 5.45
C SER A 213 -11.79 -6.48 5.96
N ASP A 214 -12.88 -5.69 6.04
CA ASP A 214 -12.93 -4.36 6.66
C ASP A 214 -12.44 -4.31 8.13
N GLY A 215 -12.23 -5.46 8.78
CA GLY A 215 -11.76 -5.56 10.17
C GLY A 215 -12.89 -5.55 11.21
N VAL A 216 -14.14 -5.38 10.78
CA VAL A 216 -15.32 -5.26 11.65
C VAL A 216 -16.33 -6.35 11.32
N SER A 217 -16.68 -6.47 10.05
CA SER A 217 -17.77 -7.29 9.52
C SER A 217 -17.24 -8.60 8.94
N TYR A 218 -16.35 -9.30 9.64
CA TYR A 218 -15.76 -10.55 9.12
C TYR A 218 -16.84 -11.56 8.69
N PRO A 219 -16.67 -12.24 7.54
CA PRO A 219 -15.50 -12.22 6.64
C PRO A 219 -15.66 -11.25 5.44
N TRP A 220 -16.62 -10.34 5.49
CA TRP A 220 -16.99 -9.50 4.36
C TRP A 220 -15.92 -8.45 4.08
N TYR A 221 -15.69 -8.19 2.79
CA TYR A 221 -14.78 -7.13 2.34
C TYR A 221 -15.25 -5.75 2.82
N GLY A 222 -16.57 -5.53 2.81
CA GLY A 222 -17.24 -4.36 3.35
C GLY A 222 -18.70 -4.67 3.67
N ASN A 223 -19.44 -3.68 4.16
CA ASN A 223 -20.83 -3.86 4.61
C ASN A 223 -21.83 -2.86 3.99
N THR A 224 -21.42 -2.16 2.93
CA THR A 224 -22.26 -1.15 2.26
C THR A 224 -22.87 -1.73 1.00
N THR A 225 -22.25 -1.50 -0.16
CA THR A 225 -22.66 -2.08 -1.44
C THR A 225 -22.18 -3.53 -1.59
N GLU A 226 -21.25 -3.95 -0.73
CA GLU A 226 -20.56 -5.23 -0.82
C GLU A 226 -21.42 -6.40 -0.36
N THR A 227 -22.45 -6.14 0.43
CA THR A 227 -23.32 -7.15 1.04
C THR A 227 -24.79 -6.74 1.03
N VAL A 228 -25.68 -7.72 0.94
CA VAL A 228 -27.12 -7.57 1.17
C VAL A 228 -27.58 -8.60 2.18
N THR A 229 -28.33 -8.16 3.19
CA THR A 229 -28.93 -9.01 4.22
C THR A 229 -30.40 -9.27 3.90
N LEU A 230 -30.79 -10.55 3.86
CA LEU A 230 -32.15 -11.01 3.65
C LEU A 230 -32.64 -11.71 4.92
N ILE A 231 -33.74 -11.22 5.49
CA ILE A 231 -34.33 -11.75 6.71
C ILE A 231 -35.64 -12.45 6.35
N GLY A 232 -35.75 -13.73 6.71
CA GLY A 232 -36.94 -14.51 6.52
C GLY A 232 -38.01 -14.26 7.60
N PRO A 233 -39.28 -14.62 7.33
CA PRO A 233 -39.74 -15.27 6.12
C PRO A 233 -39.95 -14.28 4.97
N THR A 234 -39.55 -14.66 3.75
CA THR A 234 -39.99 -13.97 2.53
C THR A 234 -40.89 -14.90 1.70
N ASN A 235 -41.86 -14.32 0.99
CA ASN A 235 -42.83 -15.08 0.19
C ASN A 235 -42.57 -14.96 -1.32
N LYS A 236 -41.65 -14.08 -1.72
CA LYS A 236 -41.28 -13.82 -3.12
C LYS A 236 -39.77 -14.00 -3.27
N ILE A 237 -39.34 -14.30 -4.49
CA ILE A 237 -37.93 -14.25 -4.86
C ILE A 237 -37.38 -12.83 -4.67
N SER A 238 -36.14 -12.73 -4.20
CA SER A 238 -35.46 -11.45 -3.98
C SER A 238 -34.44 -11.23 -5.09
N ARG A 239 -34.49 -10.06 -5.73
CA ARG A 239 -33.50 -9.62 -6.73
C ARG A 239 -32.74 -8.42 -6.19
N PHE A 240 -31.42 -8.48 -6.26
CA PHE A 240 -30.56 -7.40 -5.78
C PHE A 240 -29.22 -7.43 -6.49
N SER A 241 -28.45 -6.37 -6.28
CA SER A 241 -27.08 -6.26 -6.77
C SER A 241 -26.13 -6.08 -5.60
N VAL A 242 -24.94 -6.66 -5.70
CA VAL A 242 -23.81 -6.36 -4.80
C VAL A 242 -22.62 -5.93 -5.62
N SER A 243 -21.83 -5.01 -5.10
CA SER A 243 -20.62 -4.50 -5.75
C SER A 243 -19.52 -4.24 -4.75
N MET A 244 -18.28 -4.35 -5.18
CA MET A 244 -17.11 -3.94 -4.40
C MET A 244 -16.12 -3.21 -5.28
N ASN A 245 -15.34 -2.34 -4.65
CA ASN A 245 -14.23 -1.64 -5.28
C ASN A 245 -13.01 -1.72 -4.37
N ASP A 246 -11.85 -1.99 -4.97
CA ASP A 246 -10.58 -2.06 -4.25
C ASP A 246 -9.48 -1.34 -5.03
N ASN A 247 -8.62 -0.64 -4.32
CA ASN A 247 -7.42 -0.04 -4.86
C ASN A 247 -6.38 0.17 -3.74
N PHE A 248 -5.11 0.10 -4.10
CA PHE A 248 -4.04 0.52 -3.21
C PHE A 248 -3.84 2.04 -3.27
N TYR A 249 -3.72 2.62 -2.09
CA TYR A 249 -3.35 4.03 -1.90
C TYR A 249 -2.39 4.23 -0.72
N PRO A 250 -1.20 3.61 -0.74
CA PRO A 250 -0.25 3.69 0.37
C PRO A 250 0.57 4.99 0.36
N SER A 251 1.21 5.26 1.49
CA SER A 251 2.28 6.27 1.62
C SER A 251 3.60 5.56 1.90
N VAL A 252 4.65 5.90 1.16
CA VAL A 252 6.02 5.34 1.32
C VAL A 252 6.96 6.48 1.66
N THR A 253 7.77 6.33 2.72
CA THR A 253 8.71 7.37 3.14
C THR A 253 9.85 7.53 2.13
N TRP A 254 10.25 8.78 1.86
CA TRP A 254 11.45 9.05 1.07
C TRP A 254 12.72 8.60 1.80
N ALA A 255 12.74 8.80 3.12
CA ALA A 255 13.84 8.41 3.98
C ALA A 255 13.73 6.96 4.46
N VAL A 256 14.86 6.44 4.94
CA VAL A 256 14.95 5.13 5.59
C VAL A 256 14.03 5.11 6.82
N PRO A 257 13.10 4.14 6.95
CA PRO A 257 12.08 4.16 8.00
C PRO A 257 12.58 4.13 9.45
N VAL A 258 13.82 3.69 9.68
CA VAL A 258 14.45 3.60 11.01
C VAL A 258 15.46 4.74 11.28
N SER A 259 15.55 5.71 10.38
CA SER A 259 16.52 6.81 10.46
C SER A 259 15.84 8.09 10.96
N ASP A 260 16.54 8.85 11.82
CA ASP A 260 16.13 10.21 12.21
C ASP A 260 16.41 11.26 11.11
N SER A 261 16.99 10.84 9.98
CA SER A 261 17.28 11.71 8.85
C SER A 261 16.09 11.81 7.89
N ASN A 262 15.77 13.02 7.45
CA ASN A 262 14.79 13.27 6.38
C ASN A 262 15.40 13.27 4.97
N VAL A 263 16.65 12.79 4.81
CA VAL A 263 17.29 12.73 3.50
C VAL A 263 16.54 11.73 2.61
N PRO A 264 16.08 12.14 1.41
CA PRO A 264 15.42 11.24 0.49
C PRO A 264 16.42 10.22 -0.04
N LEU A 265 16.15 8.94 0.18
CA LEU A 265 17.00 7.83 -0.26
C LEU A 265 16.25 6.76 -1.03
N LEU A 266 14.91 6.80 -1.05
CA LEU A 266 14.08 5.88 -1.82
C LEU A 266 14.50 5.92 -3.29
N THR A 267 14.78 4.74 -3.85
CA THR A 267 15.15 4.57 -5.26
C THR A 267 14.18 3.70 -6.05
N ARG A 268 13.42 2.85 -5.37
CA ARG A 268 12.44 1.99 -6.05
C ARG A 268 11.33 1.53 -5.12
N ILE A 269 10.11 1.44 -5.65
CA ILE A 269 9.00 0.73 -5.03
C ILE A 269 8.59 -0.40 -5.97
N LYS A 270 8.55 -1.63 -5.46
CA LYS A 270 8.02 -2.78 -6.20
C LYS A 270 6.93 -3.45 -5.38
N ARG A 271 5.73 -3.56 -5.95
CA ARG A 271 4.59 -4.25 -5.35
C ARG A 271 4.00 -5.24 -6.33
N ASP A 272 3.73 -6.44 -5.84
CA ASP A 272 3.13 -7.51 -6.59
C ASP A 272 2.24 -8.33 -5.66
N GLN A 273 0.92 -8.22 -5.85
CA GLN A 273 -0.05 -8.83 -4.96
C GLN A 273 -1.16 -9.49 -5.75
N SER A 274 -1.55 -10.71 -5.33
CA SER A 274 -2.64 -11.46 -5.93
C SER A 274 -3.74 -11.75 -4.92
N PHE A 275 -4.97 -11.74 -5.39
CA PHE A 275 -6.17 -11.91 -4.59
C PHE A 275 -7.11 -12.91 -5.22
N THR A 276 -7.90 -13.52 -4.34
CA THR A 276 -9.09 -14.27 -4.73
C THR A 276 -10.29 -13.62 -4.04
N THR A 277 -11.33 -13.40 -4.83
CA THR A 277 -12.57 -12.77 -4.41
C THR A 277 -13.72 -13.74 -4.69
N TRP A 278 -14.58 -13.95 -3.69
CA TRP A 278 -15.72 -14.85 -3.77
C TRP A 278 -17.01 -14.08 -3.56
N LEU A 279 -18.00 -14.33 -4.41
CA LEU A 279 -19.40 -14.01 -4.12
C LEU A 279 -19.98 -15.16 -3.31
N VAL A 280 -20.53 -14.88 -2.14
CA VAL A 280 -20.96 -15.91 -1.18
C VAL A 280 -22.33 -15.57 -0.62
N ALA A 281 -23.22 -16.56 -0.54
CA ALA A 281 -24.41 -16.51 0.31
C ALA A 281 -24.10 -17.28 1.61
N MET A 282 -24.28 -16.63 2.76
CA MET A 282 -24.00 -17.20 4.07
C MET A 282 -25.22 -17.09 4.98
N ASN A 283 -25.64 -18.21 5.57
CA ASN A 283 -26.64 -18.20 6.62
C ASN A 283 -25.98 -17.73 7.93
N THR A 284 -26.54 -16.69 8.56
CA THR A 284 -25.91 -16.07 9.73
C THR A 284 -26.04 -16.92 11.00
N THR A 285 -27.06 -17.77 11.07
CA THR A 285 -27.34 -18.67 12.19
C THR A 285 -26.52 -19.95 12.07
N THR A 286 -26.65 -20.67 10.96
CA THR A 286 -26.01 -21.98 10.76
C THR A 286 -24.55 -21.89 10.30
N LYS A 287 -24.10 -20.71 9.86
CA LYS A 287 -22.80 -20.47 9.22
C LYS A 287 -22.56 -21.30 7.94
N GLU A 288 -23.63 -21.86 7.37
CA GLU A 288 -23.63 -22.49 6.06
C GLU A 288 -23.24 -21.45 5.00
N LYS A 289 -22.35 -21.86 4.08
CA LYS A 289 -21.79 -21.01 3.04
C LYS A 289 -22.01 -21.64 1.69
N ILE A 290 -22.53 -20.86 0.76
CA ILE A 290 -22.74 -21.23 -0.62
C ILE A 290 -21.90 -20.29 -1.49
N ILE A 291 -20.87 -20.83 -2.15
CA ILE A 291 -20.02 -20.08 -3.08
C ILE A 291 -20.76 -19.94 -4.40
N LEU A 292 -20.99 -18.69 -4.81
CA LEU A 292 -21.77 -18.35 -5.99
C LEU A 292 -20.88 -18.06 -7.19
N GLN A 293 -19.78 -17.33 -6.98
CA GLN A 293 -18.79 -16.97 -8.00
C GLN A 293 -17.39 -16.85 -7.39
N THR A 294 -16.35 -17.19 -8.16
CA THR A 294 -14.93 -16.95 -7.80
C THR A 294 -14.26 -16.09 -8.86
N ILE A 295 -13.46 -15.12 -8.43
CA ILE A 295 -12.71 -14.18 -9.27
C ILE A 295 -11.26 -14.16 -8.77
N LYS A 296 -10.29 -14.24 -9.70
CA LYS A 296 -8.86 -14.08 -9.40
C LYS A 296 -8.32 -12.82 -10.05
N TRP A 297 -7.55 -12.04 -9.31
CA TRP A 297 -6.96 -10.82 -9.83
C TRP A 297 -5.61 -10.53 -9.18
N ARG A 298 -4.80 -9.69 -9.83
CA ARG A 298 -3.44 -9.38 -9.42
C ARG A 298 -3.12 -7.93 -9.78
N MET A 299 -2.40 -7.25 -8.90
CA MET A 299 -2.01 -5.86 -9.07
C MET A 299 -0.49 -5.76 -8.95
N ARG A 300 0.13 -5.18 -9.98
CA ARG A 300 1.59 -5.02 -10.09
C ARG A 300 1.96 -3.55 -10.25
N VAL A 301 2.88 -3.08 -9.43
CA VAL A 301 3.39 -1.70 -9.44
C VAL A 301 4.91 -1.75 -9.35
N ASP A 302 5.58 -0.97 -10.19
CA ASP A 302 7.02 -0.77 -10.16
C ASP A 302 7.29 0.71 -10.41
N ILE A 303 7.91 1.38 -9.46
CA ILE A 303 8.17 2.82 -9.50
C ILE A 303 9.65 3.01 -9.26
N GLU A 304 10.34 3.64 -10.21
CA GLU A 304 11.70 4.14 -10.02
C GLU A 304 11.64 5.53 -9.40
N VAL A 305 12.62 5.83 -8.55
CA VAL A 305 12.75 7.11 -7.87
C VAL A 305 14.20 7.58 -8.01
N ASP A 306 14.41 8.77 -8.53
CA ASP A 306 15.69 9.47 -8.45
C ASP A 306 15.62 10.50 -7.31
N PRO A 307 16.26 10.23 -6.15
CA PRO A 307 16.19 11.14 -5.01
C PRO A 307 16.91 12.48 -5.23
N LEU A 308 17.73 12.61 -6.28
CA LEU A 308 18.45 13.84 -6.61
C LEU A 308 17.58 14.85 -7.39
N GLN A 309 16.48 14.39 -7.99
CA GLN A 309 15.54 15.28 -8.67
C GLN A 309 14.74 16.13 -7.67
N LEU A 310 14.23 17.23 -8.18
CA LEU A 310 13.30 18.09 -7.45
C LEU A 310 12.01 17.34 -7.13
N LEU A 311 11.40 17.71 -5.99
CA LEU A 311 10.08 17.19 -5.62
C LEU A 311 9.07 17.51 -6.74
N GLY A 312 8.34 16.48 -7.16
CA GLY A 312 7.44 16.50 -8.31
C GLY A 312 8.01 15.81 -9.55
N GLN A 313 9.32 15.49 -9.56
CA GLN A 313 10.03 14.92 -10.70
C GLN A 313 10.89 13.70 -10.32
N ARG A 314 10.85 13.23 -9.08
CA ARG A 314 11.67 12.09 -8.62
C ARG A 314 11.15 10.76 -9.13
N ALA A 315 9.84 10.58 -9.11
CA ALA A 315 9.23 9.27 -9.27
C ALA A 315 8.62 9.03 -10.66
N ARG A 316 8.89 7.85 -11.23
CA ARG A 316 8.35 7.42 -12.51
C ARG A 316 7.82 6.00 -12.43
N LEU A 317 6.61 5.77 -12.93
CA LEU A 317 6.06 4.43 -13.08
C LEU A 317 6.85 3.70 -14.16
N VAL A 318 7.41 2.55 -13.83
CA VAL A 318 8.11 1.66 -14.75
C VAL A 318 7.36 0.33 -14.88
N GLY A 319 7.56 -0.38 -15.99
CA GLY A 319 6.84 -1.63 -16.25
C GLY A 319 5.46 -1.42 -16.87
N ARG A 320 4.45 -2.16 -16.41
CA ARG A 320 3.14 -2.23 -17.06
C ARG A 320 2.28 -1.01 -16.75
N THR A 321 1.90 -0.29 -17.81
CA THR A 321 0.96 0.84 -17.72
C THR A 321 -0.49 0.37 -17.52
N GLN A 322 -0.83 -0.84 -17.97
CA GLN A 322 -2.15 -1.44 -17.78
C GLN A 322 -2.06 -2.76 -17.02
N GLN A 323 -3.03 -3.01 -16.14
CA GLN A 323 -3.13 -4.25 -15.37
C GLN A 323 -3.81 -5.36 -16.19
N GLU A 324 -3.46 -6.60 -15.89
CA GLU A 324 -4.18 -7.76 -16.43
C GLU A 324 -5.61 -7.77 -15.88
N GLN A 325 -6.60 -7.93 -16.76
CA GLN A 325 -7.99 -7.98 -16.33
C GLN A 325 -8.25 -9.22 -15.46
N PRO A 326 -9.16 -9.11 -14.47
CA PRO A 326 -9.46 -10.18 -13.55
C PRO A 326 -10.09 -11.38 -14.26
N ARG A 327 -9.84 -12.59 -13.74
CA ARG A 327 -10.36 -13.83 -14.30
C ARG A 327 -11.53 -14.35 -13.47
N ILE A 328 -12.73 -14.29 -14.05
CA ILE A 328 -13.93 -14.95 -13.52
C ILE A 328 -13.80 -16.45 -13.80
N LEU A 329 -13.85 -17.29 -12.76
CA LEU A 329 -13.67 -18.73 -12.92
C LEU A 329 -14.98 -19.43 -13.26
N SER A 330 -14.92 -20.42 -14.17
CA SER A 330 -16.04 -21.31 -14.47
C SER A 330 -16.29 -22.33 -13.35
N ARG A 331 -15.22 -22.77 -12.68
CA ARG A 331 -15.26 -23.68 -11.53
C ARG A 331 -14.96 -22.91 -10.25
N MET A 332 -15.85 -23.02 -9.27
CA MET A 332 -15.69 -22.38 -7.97
C MET A 332 -14.55 -23.01 -7.19
N GLU A 333 -13.71 -22.18 -6.58
CA GLU A 333 -12.67 -22.64 -5.66
C GLU A 333 -13.13 -22.45 -4.21
N PRO A 334 -12.79 -23.38 -3.30
CA PRO A 334 -13.16 -23.27 -1.89
C PRO A 334 -12.46 -22.09 -1.22
N ILE A 335 -13.12 -21.50 -0.22
CA ILE A 335 -12.56 -20.41 0.58
C ILE A 335 -11.64 -21.02 1.64
N PRO A 336 -10.34 -20.64 1.70
CA PRO A 336 -9.45 -21.06 2.78
C PRO A 336 -9.99 -20.61 4.15
N PRO A 337 -9.88 -21.43 5.22
CA PRO A 337 -10.37 -21.05 6.55
C PRO A 337 -9.83 -19.69 7.04
N ASN A 338 -8.56 -19.39 6.79
CA ASN A 338 -7.90 -18.14 7.17
C ASN A 338 -8.45 -16.89 6.47
N ALA A 339 -9.16 -17.04 5.35
CA ALA A 339 -9.85 -15.92 4.71
C ALA A 339 -11.14 -15.52 5.44
N LEU A 340 -11.65 -16.39 6.32
CA LEU A 340 -12.95 -16.20 6.99
C LEU A 340 -12.83 -15.61 8.40
N VAL A 341 -11.63 -15.46 8.92
CA VAL A 341 -11.37 -15.11 10.32
C VAL A 341 -10.34 -14.00 10.42
N LYS A 342 -10.21 -13.44 11.62
CA LYS A 342 -9.12 -12.52 11.99
C LYS A 342 -7.76 -13.23 11.90
N PRO A 343 -6.66 -12.48 11.69
CA PRO A 343 -6.62 -11.05 11.34
C PRO A 343 -6.90 -10.80 9.86
N ASN A 344 -7.27 -9.56 9.51
CA ASN A 344 -7.27 -9.10 8.13
C ASN A 344 -5.84 -8.73 7.69
N ALA A 345 -5.63 -8.49 6.40
CA ALA A 345 -4.33 -8.19 5.84
C ALA A 345 -3.69 -6.94 6.45
N ASN A 346 -4.49 -5.91 6.76
CA ASN A 346 -4.01 -4.66 7.34
C ASN A 346 -3.52 -4.80 8.79
N ASP A 347 -4.12 -5.71 9.57
CA ASP A 347 -3.74 -6.00 10.94
C ASP A 347 -2.62 -7.07 11.00
N ALA A 348 -2.57 -7.98 10.02
CA ALA A 348 -1.57 -9.04 9.92
C ALA A 348 -0.22 -8.58 9.35
N GLN A 349 -0.20 -7.47 8.60
CA GLN A 349 1.01 -7.02 7.92
C GLN A 349 2.04 -6.43 8.88
N VAL A 350 3.31 -6.62 8.54
CA VAL A 350 4.45 -6.07 9.27
C VAL A 350 5.32 -5.25 8.34
N LEU A 351 5.87 -4.13 8.83
CA LEU A 351 6.92 -3.39 8.11
C LEU A 351 8.28 -3.85 8.61
N MET A 352 9.03 -4.54 7.74
CA MET A 352 10.40 -4.94 8.01
C MET A 352 11.40 -3.96 7.41
N TRP A 353 12.49 -3.71 8.14
CA TRP A 353 13.69 -3.05 7.64
C TRP A 353 14.83 -4.07 7.53
N ARG A 354 15.54 -4.08 6.41
CA ARG A 354 16.71 -4.92 6.18
C ARG A 354 17.92 -4.04 5.86
N PRO A 355 18.79 -3.79 6.85
CA PRO A 355 19.98 -2.98 6.65
C PRO A 355 21.01 -3.73 5.80
N LYS A 356 22.00 -3.00 5.27
CA LYS A 356 23.16 -3.56 4.57
C LYS A 356 24.01 -4.47 5.47
N ARG A 357 24.04 -4.17 6.78
CA ARG A 357 24.77 -4.91 7.81
C ARG A 357 23.88 -5.06 9.04
N GLY A 358 23.95 -6.22 9.69
CA GLY A 358 23.17 -6.54 10.88
C GLY A 358 21.85 -7.25 10.57
N PRO A 359 21.09 -7.63 11.62
CA PRO A 359 19.85 -8.37 11.47
C PRO A 359 18.71 -7.50 10.92
N PRO A 360 17.69 -8.11 10.28
CA PRO A 360 16.43 -7.44 9.99
C PRO A 360 15.76 -6.89 11.26
N LEU A 361 15.08 -5.76 11.14
CA LEU A 361 14.34 -5.10 12.22
C LEU A 361 12.86 -5.01 11.89
N VAL A 362 12.00 -5.23 12.88
CA VAL A 362 10.57 -4.94 12.78
C VAL A 362 10.38 -3.45 13.06
N VAL A 363 9.92 -2.69 12.07
CA VAL A 363 9.63 -1.25 12.20
C VAL A 363 8.20 -1.04 12.68
N ILE A 364 7.26 -1.80 12.11
CA ILE A 364 5.85 -1.78 12.50
C ILE A 364 5.43 -3.23 12.74
N PRO A 365 5.08 -3.60 13.98
CA PRO A 365 4.57 -4.93 14.30
C PRO A 365 3.14 -5.11 13.78
N PRO A 366 2.63 -6.36 13.72
CA PRO A 366 1.20 -6.58 13.46
C PRO A 366 0.37 -6.03 14.63
N LYS A 367 -0.91 -5.76 14.38
CA LYS A 367 -1.82 -5.15 15.37
C LYS A 367 -2.50 -6.15 16.28
#